data_AF-C0NCR3-F1
#
_entry.id   AF-C0NCR3-F1
#
_cell.length_a   1.000
_cell.length_b   1.000
_cell.length_c   1.000
_cell.angle_alpha   90.00
_cell.angle_beta   90.00
_cell.angle_gamma   90.00
#
_symmetry.space_group_name_H-M   'P 1'
#
loop_
_entity.id
_entity.type
_entity.pdbx_description
1 polymer ?
#
loop_
_entity_poly.entity_id
_entity_poly.type
_entity_poly.pdbx_seq_one_letter_code
_entity_poly.pdbx_strand_id
1 'polypeptide(L)'
;MALTNRFIRSFTRFPYQIFRLNFGLAVRLRPHVDPAMPPHGPFDLLLEDGRVIPRALRPATYIFPNGASMRPNSQTLQNLARKVRGDVYIYSVPAGSCTGNILDSIDDVCIVYLNAHITHFLTMQGECLTRDQWLHRYPQATYFWK
;
A
#
# COMPACT_ATOMS: atom_id res chain seq x y z
N MET A 1 14.24 9.14 -11.90
CA MET A 1 13.16 9.87 -11.19
C MET A 1 13.79 10.51 -9.97
N ALA A 2 13.67 11.83 -9.77
CA ALA A 2 14.17 12.45 -8.55
C ALA A 2 13.31 11.99 -7.36
N LEU A 3 13.93 11.37 -6.37
CA LEU A 3 13.30 11.03 -5.11
C LEU A 3 12.88 12.34 -4.41
N THR A 4 11.60 12.51 -4.13
CA THR A 4 11.04 13.73 -3.52
C THR A 4 10.24 13.39 -2.27
N ASN A 5 10.34 14.25 -1.24
CA ASN A 5 9.48 14.14 -0.08
C ASN A 5 8.05 14.53 -0.46
N ARG A 6 7.14 13.56 -0.41
CA ARG A 6 5.69 13.75 -0.68
C ARG A 6 4.84 13.44 0.54
N PHE A 7 5.42 13.51 1.74
CA PHE A 7 4.67 13.27 2.96
C PHE A 7 3.56 14.31 3.12
N ILE A 8 2.34 13.84 3.36
CA ILE A 8 1.18 14.71 3.60
C ILE A 8 0.81 14.66 5.08
N ARG A 9 0.52 13.45 5.59
CA ARG A 9 0.07 13.21 6.96
C ARG A 9 0.18 11.73 7.31
N SER A 10 0.35 11.42 8.59
CA SER A 10 0.21 10.07 9.15
C SER A 10 -1.10 9.94 9.94
N PHE A 11 -1.67 8.74 9.96
CA PHE A 11 -2.89 8.43 10.70
C PHE A 11 -2.70 7.10 11.43
N THR A 12 -3.23 7.00 12.65
CA THR A 12 -3.30 5.74 13.42
C THR A 12 -4.58 4.95 13.14
N ARG A 13 -5.54 5.55 12.44
CA ARG A 13 -6.79 4.95 11.99
C ARG A 13 -7.10 5.43 10.58
N PHE A 14 -7.67 4.57 9.74
CA PHE A 14 -8.02 5.00 8.40
C PHE A 14 -9.20 5.98 8.41
N PRO A 15 -9.04 7.19 7.86
CA PRO A 15 -10.12 8.20 7.87
C PRO A 15 -11.28 7.84 6.93
N TYR A 16 -11.02 6.96 5.95
CA TYR A 16 -11.99 6.50 4.97
C TYR A 16 -11.83 4.99 4.79
N GLN A 17 -12.84 4.36 4.19
CA GLN A 17 -12.66 3.02 3.64
C GLN A 17 -11.59 3.08 2.55
N ILE A 18 -10.59 2.22 2.66
CA ILE A 18 -9.48 2.16 1.73
C ILE A 18 -9.37 0.77 1.14
N PHE A 19 -8.78 0.72 -0.05
CA PHE A 19 -8.68 -0.48 -0.85
C PHE A 19 -7.24 -0.70 -1.28
N ARG A 20 -6.82 -1.95 -1.27
CA ARG A 20 -5.56 -2.38 -1.87
C ARG A 20 -5.86 -3.35 -2.99
N LEU A 21 -5.51 -2.94 -4.21
CA LEU A 21 -5.44 -3.86 -5.34
C LEU A 21 -4.13 -4.65 -5.26
N ASN A 22 -4.23 -5.98 -5.32
CA ASN A 22 -3.10 -6.88 -5.16
C ASN A 22 -3.15 -7.99 -6.21
N PHE A 23 -1.99 -8.40 -6.73
CA PHE A 23 -1.87 -9.56 -7.61
C PHE A 23 -1.71 -10.82 -6.76
N GLY A 24 -2.71 -11.70 -6.81
CA GLY A 24 -2.84 -12.80 -5.86
C GLY A 24 -3.19 -12.34 -4.43
N LEU A 25 -3.28 -13.30 -3.51
CA LEU A 25 -3.70 -13.07 -2.14
C LEU A 25 -2.59 -12.48 -1.26
N ALA A 26 -1.35 -12.93 -1.43
CA ALA A 26 -0.22 -12.47 -0.63
C ALA A 26 0.33 -11.12 -1.14
N VAL A 27 0.63 -10.21 -0.22
CA VAL A 27 1.32 -8.96 -0.53
C VAL A 27 2.76 -9.25 -0.92
N ARG A 28 3.19 -8.67 -2.05
CA ARG A 28 4.58 -8.72 -2.52
C ARG A 28 5.06 -7.33 -2.88
N LEU A 29 5.63 -6.63 -1.91
CA LEU A 29 6.29 -5.36 -2.15
C LEU A 29 7.61 -5.59 -2.88
N ARG A 30 7.92 -4.69 -3.81
CA ARG A 30 9.11 -4.72 -4.65
C ARG A 30 10.18 -3.81 -4.04
N PRO A 31 11.32 -4.35 -3.62
CA PRO A 31 12.39 -3.55 -3.05
C PRO A 31 13.18 -2.86 -4.16
N HIS A 32 13.60 -1.64 -3.88
CA HIS A 32 14.74 -1.02 -4.51
C HIS A 32 15.88 -1.00 -3.48
N VAL A 33 16.94 -1.75 -3.77
CA VAL A 33 17.97 -2.07 -2.77
C VAL A 33 19.03 -0.97 -2.66
N ASP A 34 19.38 -0.34 -3.79
CA ASP A 34 20.44 0.65 -3.85
C ASP A 34 19.88 2.02 -4.30
N PRO A 35 19.75 3.02 -3.40
CA PRO A 35 19.28 4.35 -3.74
C PRO A 35 20.21 5.11 -4.70
N ALA A 36 21.48 4.73 -4.81
CA ALA A 36 22.43 5.36 -5.72
C ALA A 36 22.22 4.91 -7.17
N MET A 37 21.57 3.77 -7.38
CA MET A 37 21.29 3.21 -8.69
C MET A 37 19.86 3.52 -9.13
N PRO A 38 19.59 3.75 -10.42
CA PRO A 38 18.21 3.77 -10.91
C PRO A 38 17.52 2.43 -10.65
N PRO A 39 16.23 2.43 -10.28
CA PRO A 39 15.49 1.18 -10.09
C PRO A 39 15.34 0.45 -11.44
N HIS A 40 15.52 -0.88 -11.43
CA HIS A 40 15.35 -1.75 -12.61
C HIS A 40 13.89 -1.86 -13.12
N GLY A 41 12.95 -1.17 -12.46
CA GLY A 41 11.53 -1.18 -12.76
C GLY A 41 10.74 -0.48 -11.67
N PRO A 42 9.40 -0.58 -11.68
CA PRO A 42 8.60 0.00 -10.62
C PRO A 42 8.84 -0.75 -9.30
N PHE A 43 9.02 0.01 -8.23
CA PHE A 43 9.31 -0.49 -6.89
C PHE A 43 8.34 0.16 -5.88
N ASP A 44 8.21 -0.44 -4.71
CA ASP A 44 7.27 0.00 -3.67
C ASP A 44 7.98 0.59 -2.44
N LEU A 45 9.21 0.15 -2.16
CA LEU A 45 10.01 0.53 -0.99
C LEU A 45 11.48 0.68 -1.36
N LEU A 46 12.14 1.68 -0.78
CA LEU A 46 13.59 1.80 -0.77
C LEU A 46 14.15 1.11 0.49
N LEU A 47 15.07 0.17 0.31
CA LEU A 47 15.80 -0.45 1.41
C LEU A 47 17.06 0.35 1.73
N GLU A 48 17.48 0.33 2.99
CA GLU A 48 18.82 0.72 3.43
C GLU A 48 19.49 -0.52 4.00
N ASP A 49 20.69 -0.87 3.53
CA ASP A 49 21.42 -2.07 3.96
C ASP A 49 20.56 -3.36 3.93
N GLY A 50 19.69 -3.47 2.92
CA GLY A 50 18.77 -4.60 2.75
C GLY A 50 17.56 -4.62 3.71
N ARG A 51 17.33 -3.53 4.46
CA ARG A 51 16.30 -3.42 5.51
C ARG A 51 15.25 -2.39 5.16
N VAL A 52 14.03 -2.61 5.65
CA VAL A 52 12.94 -1.64 5.48
C VAL A 52 13.05 -0.57 6.56
N ILE A 53 13.09 0.69 6.13
CA ILE A 53 13.08 1.83 7.05
C ILE A 53 11.67 2.44 7.13
N PRO A 54 11.07 2.60 8.33
CA PRO A 54 9.75 3.17 8.51
C PRO A 54 9.79 4.71 8.37
N ARG A 55 10.15 5.21 7.19
CA ARG A 55 10.37 6.65 6.93
C ARG A 55 9.15 7.53 7.23
N ALA A 56 7.94 6.97 7.20
CA ALA A 56 6.72 7.71 7.53
C ALA A 56 6.65 8.14 9.00
N LEU A 57 7.41 7.49 9.89
CA LEU A 57 7.56 7.90 11.29
C LEU A 57 8.44 9.16 11.43
N ARG A 58 9.25 9.47 10.42
CA ARG A 58 10.10 10.66 10.37
C ARG A 58 9.74 11.47 9.12
N PRO A 59 8.66 12.28 9.14
CA PRO A 59 8.17 13.02 7.98
C PRO A 59 9.23 13.82 7.24
N ALA A 60 10.19 14.42 7.97
CA ALA A 60 11.30 15.18 7.39
C ALA A 60 12.19 14.34 6.46
N THR A 61 12.32 13.04 6.71
CA THR A 61 13.15 12.11 5.93
C THR A 61 12.34 11.19 5.02
N TYR A 62 11.03 11.44 4.87
CA TYR A 62 10.18 10.62 4.02
C TYR A 62 10.54 10.80 2.54
N ILE A 63 10.71 9.68 1.85
CA ILE A 63 10.98 9.62 0.41
C ILE A 63 9.92 8.75 -0.23
N PHE A 64 9.25 9.24 -1.27
CA PHE A 64 8.29 8.45 -2.03
C PHE A 64 8.96 7.61 -3.13
N PRO A 65 8.50 6.38 -3.43
CA PRO A 65 7.54 5.57 -2.67
C PRO A 65 8.18 4.86 -1.47
N ASN A 66 7.42 4.70 -0.38
CA ASN A 66 7.87 3.97 0.80
C ASN A 66 6.73 3.16 1.45
N GLY A 67 6.17 2.21 0.69
CA GLY A 67 5.25 1.24 1.26
C GLY A 67 4.18 0.70 0.32
N ALA A 68 3.22 0.04 0.96
CA ALA A 68 2.04 -0.52 0.34
C ALA A 68 1.03 0.57 -0.05
N SER A 69 0.83 0.80 -1.36
CA SER A 69 -0.23 1.73 -1.81
C SER A 69 -1.61 1.17 -1.48
N MET A 70 -2.38 1.94 -0.74
CA MET A 70 -3.82 1.75 -0.53
C MET A 70 -4.53 3.06 -0.87
N ARG A 71 -5.76 2.97 -1.40
CA ARG A 71 -6.48 4.13 -1.93
C ARG A 71 -7.96 4.03 -1.61
N PRO A 72 -8.66 5.14 -1.34
CA PRO A 72 -10.11 5.13 -1.33
C PRO A 72 -10.65 4.84 -2.74
N ASN A 73 -11.97 4.60 -2.83
CA ASN A 73 -12.67 4.32 -4.08
C ASN A 73 -12.72 5.55 -5.02
N SER A 74 -11.58 5.86 -5.63
CA SER A 74 -11.35 6.99 -6.52
C SER A 74 -11.43 6.59 -8.00
N GLN A 75 -11.58 7.57 -8.90
CA GLN A 75 -11.57 7.31 -10.34
C GLN A 75 -10.29 6.59 -10.80
N THR A 76 -9.14 6.92 -10.19
CA THR A 76 -7.87 6.23 -10.49
C THR A 76 -7.92 4.76 -10.10
N LEU A 77 -8.42 4.42 -8.91
CA LEU A 77 -8.54 3.03 -8.47
C LEU A 77 -9.55 2.27 -9.34
N GLN A 78 -10.70 2.89 -9.63
CA GLN A 78 -11.73 2.37 -10.51
C GLN A 78 -11.20 2.05 -11.92
N ASN A 79 -10.41 2.97 -12.49
CA ASN A 79 -9.76 2.75 -13.79
C ASN A 79 -8.73 1.63 -13.72
N LEU A 80 -7.95 1.55 -12.64
CA LEU A 80 -6.96 0.50 -12.44
C LEU A 80 -7.63 -0.87 -12.34
N ALA A 81 -8.66 -1.01 -11.49
CA ALA A 81 -9.39 -2.25 -11.29
C ALA A 81 -10.00 -2.78 -12.60
N ARG A 82 -10.53 -1.92 -13.47
CA ARG A 82 -11.10 -2.33 -14.77
C ARG A 82 -10.04 -2.70 -15.82
N LYS A 83 -8.89 -2.04 -15.82
CA LYS A 83 -7.89 -2.16 -16.89
C LYS A 83 -6.78 -3.16 -16.60
N VAL A 84 -6.51 -3.42 -15.32
CA VAL A 84 -5.45 -4.35 -14.93
C VAL A 84 -5.75 -5.76 -15.43
N ARG A 85 -4.74 -6.41 -16.01
CA ARG A 85 -4.81 -7.80 -16.48
C ARG A 85 -4.24 -8.73 -15.41
N GLY A 86 -4.70 -9.98 -15.40
CA GLY A 86 -4.26 -11.01 -14.46
C GLY A 86 -5.17 -11.14 -13.23
N ASP A 87 -4.81 -12.07 -12.36
CA ASP A 87 -5.59 -12.42 -11.17
C ASP A 87 -5.38 -11.40 -10.06
N VAL A 88 -6.33 -10.48 -9.96
CA VAL A 88 -6.29 -9.40 -8.98
C VAL A 88 -7.39 -9.57 -7.94
N TYR A 89 -6.98 -9.32 -6.70
CA TYR A 89 -7.84 -9.25 -5.54
C TYR A 89 -7.81 -7.82 -5.01
N ILE A 90 -8.94 -7.38 -4.46
CA ILE A 90 -9.08 -6.05 -3.88
C ILE A 90 -9.45 -6.25 -2.42
N TYR A 91 -8.49 -5.98 -1.53
CA TYR A 91 -8.76 -5.93 -0.10
C TYR A 91 -9.47 -4.62 0.22
N SER A 92 -10.61 -4.70 0.90
CA SER A 92 -11.37 -3.56 1.41
C SER A 92 -11.21 -3.46 2.92
N VAL A 93 -10.60 -2.38 3.40
CA VAL A 93 -10.44 -2.12 4.84
C VAL A 93 -11.39 -0.98 5.24
N PRO A 94 -12.28 -1.19 6.23
CA PRO A 94 -13.27 -0.18 6.61
C PRO A 94 -12.63 1.06 7.23
N ALA A 95 -13.36 2.17 7.19
CA ALA A 95 -12.98 3.37 7.92
C ALA A 95 -12.92 3.08 9.43
N GLY A 96 -12.01 3.75 10.13
CA GLY A 96 -11.82 3.59 11.57
C GLY A 96 -10.97 2.37 11.97
N SER A 97 -10.69 1.44 11.06
CA SER A 97 -9.72 0.37 11.31
C SER A 97 -8.40 0.97 11.77
N CYS A 98 -7.88 0.43 12.88
CA CYS A 98 -6.57 0.81 13.39
C CYS A 98 -5.52 0.40 12.37
N THR A 99 -4.60 1.31 12.03
CA THR A 99 -3.42 0.91 11.25
C THR A 99 -2.56 -0.06 12.04
N GLY A 100 -2.77 -0.16 13.36
CA GLY A 100 -2.02 -1.01 14.26
C GLY A 100 -0.52 -0.72 14.23
N ASN A 101 0.24 -1.57 14.90
CA ASN A 101 1.70 -1.54 14.89
C ASN A 101 2.29 -1.97 13.54
N ILE A 102 1.55 -1.90 12.41
CA ILE A 102 2.10 -2.21 11.08
C ILE A 102 3.40 -1.45 10.89
N LEU A 103 3.52 -0.23 11.43
CA LEU A 103 4.76 0.57 11.42
C LEU A 103 5.54 0.53 12.75
N ASP A 104 4.86 0.41 13.90
CA ASP A 104 5.48 0.59 15.22
C ASP A 104 6.41 -0.57 15.62
N SER A 105 6.30 -1.74 14.96
CA SER A 105 7.24 -2.85 15.14
C SER A 105 8.18 -3.07 13.94
N ILE A 106 8.30 -2.10 13.03
CA ILE A 106 9.25 -2.15 11.90
C ILE A 106 10.55 -1.42 12.24
N ASP A 107 11.03 -1.52 13.48
CA ASP A 107 12.46 -1.28 13.67
C ASP A 107 13.18 -2.48 13.03
N ASP A 108 13.79 -2.25 11.86
CA ASP A 108 14.79 -3.13 11.27
C ASP A 108 14.29 -4.52 10.81
N VAL A 109 13.24 -4.57 9.97
CA VAL A 109 12.73 -5.85 9.43
C VAL A 109 13.10 -6.07 7.96
N CYS A 110 13.27 -7.35 7.59
CA CYS A 110 13.41 -7.74 6.20
C CYS A 110 12.07 -7.64 5.46
N ILE A 111 12.11 -7.44 4.14
CA ILE A 111 10.90 -7.28 3.32
C ILE A 111 9.95 -8.49 3.38
N VAL A 112 10.47 -9.69 3.62
CA VAL A 112 9.67 -10.92 3.75
C VAL A 112 8.73 -10.82 4.95
N TYR A 113 9.24 -10.36 6.10
CA TYR A 113 8.44 -10.15 7.29
C TYR A 113 7.37 -9.08 7.07
N LEU A 114 7.74 -7.96 6.45
CA LEU A 114 6.79 -6.88 6.14
C LEU A 114 5.65 -7.35 5.22
N ASN A 115 5.98 -8.12 4.18
CA ASN A 115 4.99 -8.69 3.27
C ASN A 115 4.01 -9.62 4.00
N ALA A 116 4.51 -10.48 4.89
CA ALA A 116 3.68 -11.37 5.70
C ALA A 116 2.78 -10.57 6.67
N HIS A 117 3.34 -9.56 7.33
CA HIS A 117 2.62 -8.73 8.29
C HIS A 117 1.49 -7.92 7.62
N ILE A 118 1.75 -7.31 6.46
CA ILE A 118 0.71 -6.60 5.70
C ILE A 118 -0.35 -7.57 5.18
N THR A 119 0.06 -8.75 4.69
CA THR A 119 -0.91 -9.78 4.26
C THR A 119 -1.83 -10.16 5.41
N HIS A 120 -1.26 -10.45 6.59
CA HIS A 120 -2.03 -10.79 7.78
C HIS A 120 -2.98 -9.66 8.19
N PHE A 121 -2.48 -8.41 8.21
CA PHE A 121 -3.30 -7.24 8.51
C PHE A 121 -4.51 -7.12 7.57
N LEU A 122 -4.29 -7.21 6.26
CA LEU A 122 -5.36 -7.07 5.27
C LEU A 122 -6.40 -8.19 5.36
N THR A 123 -5.95 -9.41 5.64
CA THR A 123 -6.85 -10.57 5.84
C THR A 123 -7.65 -10.43 7.14
N MET A 124 -7.08 -9.87 8.20
CA MET A 124 -7.75 -9.75 9.50
C MET A 124 -8.66 -8.52 9.61
N GLN A 125 -8.26 -7.40 9.01
CA GLN A 125 -8.95 -6.11 9.13
C GLN A 125 -9.78 -5.76 7.91
N GLY A 126 -9.66 -6.54 6.83
CA GLY A 126 -10.35 -6.27 5.59
C GLY A 126 -11.10 -7.46 5.03
N GLU A 127 -11.88 -7.18 4.00
CA GLU A 127 -12.56 -8.18 3.19
C GLU A 127 -11.81 -8.35 1.87
N CYS A 128 -11.47 -9.59 1.51
CA CYS A 128 -10.82 -9.90 0.24
C CYS A 128 -11.89 -10.14 -0.84
N LEU A 129 -11.92 -9.27 -1.85
CA LEU A 129 -12.87 -9.36 -2.96
C LEU A 129 -12.14 -9.74 -4.26
N THR A 130 -12.77 -10.55 -5.10
CA THR A 130 -12.35 -10.63 -6.50
C THR A 130 -12.64 -9.31 -7.21
N ARG A 131 -11.99 -9.06 -8.35
CA ARG A 131 -12.27 -7.88 -9.18
C ARG A 131 -13.77 -7.73 -9.47
N ASP A 132 -14.44 -8.81 -9.85
CA ASP A 132 -15.84 -8.76 -10.29
C ASP A 132 -16.77 -8.48 -9.11
N GLN A 133 -16.50 -9.09 -7.94
CA GLN A 133 -17.23 -8.77 -6.70
C GLN A 133 -17.05 -7.30 -6.30
N TRP A 134 -15.82 -6.78 -6.40
CA TRP A 134 -15.55 -5.39 -6.07
C TRP A 134 -16.21 -4.41 -7.06
N LEU A 135 -16.14 -4.67 -8.37
CA LEU A 135 -16.79 -3.82 -9.37
C LEU A 135 -18.32 -3.89 -9.31
N HIS A 136 -18.89 -5.04 -8.93
CA HIS A 136 -20.32 -5.16 -8.68
C HIS A 136 -20.75 -4.31 -7.48
N ARG A 137 -19.99 -4.37 -6.37
CA ARG A 137 -20.30 -3.63 -5.14
C ARG A 137 -19.98 -2.14 -5.23
N TYR A 138 -18.94 -1.77 -5.96
CA TYR A 138 -18.47 -0.41 -6.16
C TYR A 138 -18.43 -0.10 -7.67
N PRO A 139 -19.60 0.09 -8.31
CA PRO A 139 -19.69 0.27 -9.76
C PRO A 139 -19.10 1.59 -10.25
N GLN A 140 -18.93 2.59 -9.36
CA GLN A 140 -18.40 3.91 -9.67
C GLN A 140 -17.56 4.44 -8.51
N ALA A 141 -16.75 5.47 -8.79
CA ALA A 141 -15.95 6.15 -7.76
C ALA A 141 -16.86 6.88 -6.77
N THR A 142 -16.52 6.81 -5.48
CA THR A 142 -17.22 7.50 -4.39
C THR A 142 -16.32 8.49 -3.64
N TYR A 143 -15.02 8.47 -3.94
CA TYR A 143 -14.04 9.40 -3.38
C TYR A 143 -13.54 10.36 -4.45
N PHE A 144 -13.80 11.65 -4.22
CA PHE A 144 -13.32 12.76 -5.04
C PHE A 144 -12.34 13.55 -4.19
N TRP A 145 -11.11 13.73 -4.68
CA TRP A 145 -10.14 14.60 -4.03
C TRP A 145 -10.71 16.03 -3.99
N LYS A 146 -10.59 16.70 -2.84
CA LYS A 146 -10.88 18.13 -2.71
C LYS A 146 -9.63 18.93 -2.99
#